data_AF-A0A7S2MRJ5-F1
#
_entry.id   AF-A0A7S2MRJ5-F1
#
_cell.length_a   1.000
_cell.length_b   1.000
_cell.length_c   1.000
_cell.angle_alpha   90.00
_cell.angle_beta   90.00
_cell.angle_gamma   90.00
#
_symmetry.space_group_name_H-M   'P 1'
#
loop_
_entity.id
_entity.type
_entity.pdbx_description
1 polymer ?
#
loop_
_entity_poly.entity_id
_entity_poly.type
_entity_poly.pdbx_seq_one_letter_code
_entity_poly.pdbx_strand_id
1 'polypeptide(L)'
;MALRTAILAIMASMAAGWITIKRTQPDETSTSEYAKTCTELAPGVNYCAEIGRKNEHILVDVRSTYVPEQCIRKVKTDSQLLLVFTGDAGPSADGPWQRFITQEDFTVAEALKLNSGQSLEGFNLGIEGLCEGTKATITFSPQVGFDDPQTKMARPANVLEGSTLRYHVEVVKVLKVAPDGVPYRPCFFSLIDVDGSEDIDEVELARHFARIKRPMPPSVMNEDKDEDGRISFDEFSGPKIPRAAREAQDQEDMLATSGTKSEL
;
A
#
# COMPACT_ATOMS: atom_id res chain seq x y z
N MET A 1 59.39 -36.22 -3.75
CA MET A 1 58.15 -36.67 -4.44
C MET A 1 57.09 -36.80 -3.36
N ALA A 2 55.94 -36.12 -3.33
CA ALA A 2 55.22 -35.27 -4.27
C ALA A 2 54.63 -34.10 -3.44
N LEU A 3 54.84 -32.84 -3.82
CA LEU A 3 54.06 -32.06 -4.79
C LEU A 3 52.69 -31.59 -4.26
N ARG A 4 52.68 -30.33 -3.82
CA ARG A 4 51.67 -29.27 -4.03
C ARG A 4 50.23 -29.72 -4.30
N THR A 5 49.28 -29.27 -3.49
CA THR A 5 48.29 -28.26 -3.93
C THR A 5 47.56 -27.66 -2.73
N ALA A 6 47.77 -26.36 -2.51
CA ALA A 6 46.85 -25.53 -1.76
C ALA A 6 45.55 -25.43 -2.57
N ILE A 7 44.43 -25.87 -2.00
CA ILE A 7 43.12 -25.51 -2.54
C ILE A 7 42.75 -24.18 -1.89
N LEU A 8 43.31 -23.13 -2.48
CA LEU A 8 42.77 -21.79 -2.45
C LEU A 8 41.44 -21.87 -3.22
N ALA A 9 40.34 -22.13 -2.52
CA ALA A 9 39.01 -21.95 -3.10
C ALA A 9 38.77 -20.44 -3.22
N ILE A 10 39.26 -19.88 -4.33
CA ILE A 10 38.78 -18.62 -4.87
C ILE A 10 37.32 -18.88 -5.30
N MET A 11 36.40 -18.76 -4.35
CA MET A 11 35.04 -18.37 -4.71
C MET A 11 35.13 -16.88 -4.97
N ALA A 12 35.17 -16.52 -6.25
CA ALA A 12 34.96 -15.16 -6.69
C ALA A 12 33.64 -14.68 -6.07
N SER A 13 33.74 -13.89 -5.00
CA SER A 13 32.65 -13.14 -4.40
C SER A 13 32.20 -12.11 -5.43
N MET A 14 31.37 -12.53 -6.38
CA MET A 14 30.64 -11.60 -7.22
C MET A 14 29.74 -10.79 -6.31
N ALA A 15 30.01 -9.49 -6.28
CA ALA A 15 29.27 -8.45 -5.59
C ALA A 15 27.75 -8.68 -5.76
N ALA A 16 27.10 -9.15 -4.69
CA ALA A 16 25.67 -9.35 -4.62
C ALA A 16 25.09 -8.17 -3.85
N GLY A 17 24.24 -7.39 -4.51
CA GLY A 17 23.45 -6.37 -3.84
C GLY A 17 22.42 -7.06 -2.95
N TRP A 18 22.42 -6.73 -1.67
CA TRP A 18 21.49 -7.28 -0.69
C TRP A 18 20.29 -6.36 -0.57
N ILE A 19 19.11 -6.95 -0.47
CA ILE A 19 17.90 -6.22 -0.06
C ILE A 19 17.66 -6.56 1.40
N THR A 20 17.58 -5.53 2.24
CA THR A 20 17.19 -5.67 3.64
C THR A 20 15.82 -5.05 3.84
N ILE A 21 14.89 -5.86 4.31
CA ILE A 21 13.60 -5.39 4.80
C ILE A 21 13.71 -5.38 6.32
N LYS A 22 13.85 -4.18 6.90
CA LYS A 22 13.85 -3.98 8.35
C LYS A 22 12.43 -3.63 8.77
N ARG A 23 11.90 -4.36 9.75
CA ARG A 23 10.59 -4.09 10.33
C ARG A 23 10.78 -3.75 11.80
N THR A 24 10.29 -2.59 12.22
CA THR A 24 10.36 -2.09 13.60
C THR A 24 8.93 -1.92 14.11
N GLN A 25 8.62 -2.53 15.25
CA GLN A 25 7.34 -2.47 15.93
C GLN A 25 7.24 -1.22 16.83
N PRO A 26 6.05 -0.86 17.34
CA PRO A 26 5.88 0.28 18.23
C PRO A 26 6.66 0.17 19.56
N ASP A 27 6.97 -1.05 20.01
CA ASP A 27 7.78 -1.35 21.19
C ASP A 27 9.30 -1.32 20.90
N GLU A 28 9.69 -0.76 19.76
CA GLU A 28 11.06 -0.67 19.24
C GLU A 28 11.73 -2.02 18.94
N THR A 29 11.01 -3.14 19.06
CA THR A 29 11.54 -4.43 18.61
C THR A 29 11.69 -4.41 17.09
N SER A 30 12.85 -4.88 16.60
CA SER A 30 13.12 -4.91 15.17
C SER A 30 13.53 -6.30 14.69
N THR A 31 13.03 -6.66 13.52
CA THR A 31 13.38 -7.86 12.78
C THR A 31 13.88 -7.46 11.41
N SER A 32 14.93 -8.11 10.93
CA SER A 32 15.44 -7.88 9.58
C SER A 32 15.31 -9.16 8.78
N GLU A 33 14.66 -9.06 7.63
CA GLU A 33 14.62 -10.09 6.62
C GLU A 33 15.61 -9.72 5.52
N TYR A 34 16.39 -10.72 5.09
CA TYR A 34 17.38 -10.59 4.03
C TYR A 34 16.91 -11.43 2.85
N ALA A 35 16.64 -10.81 1.70
CA ALA A 35 16.61 -11.55 0.44
C ALA A 35 18.07 -11.83 0.03
N LYS A 36 18.40 -13.07 -0.38
CA LYS A 36 19.82 -13.43 -0.55
C LYS A 36 20.46 -12.74 -1.75
N THR A 37 19.67 -12.30 -2.75
CA THR A 37 20.12 -11.37 -3.81
C THR A 37 18.93 -10.60 -4.42
N CYS A 38 19.18 -9.41 -5.00
CA CYS A 38 18.23 -8.73 -5.90
C CYS A 38 17.72 -9.67 -7.02
N THR A 39 18.60 -10.54 -7.53
CA THR A 39 18.29 -11.51 -8.58
C THR A 39 17.30 -12.60 -8.16
N GLU A 40 17.19 -12.93 -6.87
CA GLU A 40 16.16 -13.85 -6.36
C GLU A 40 14.77 -13.21 -6.34
N LEU A 41 14.69 -11.90 -6.09
CA LEU A 41 13.43 -11.14 -6.13
C LEU A 41 12.99 -10.85 -7.57
N ALA A 42 13.93 -10.64 -8.49
CA ALA A 42 13.62 -10.40 -9.90
C ALA A 42 14.59 -11.16 -10.84
N PRO A 43 14.33 -12.46 -11.10
CA PRO A 43 15.18 -13.27 -11.97
C PRO A 43 15.19 -12.72 -13.41
N GLY A 44 16.38 -12.47 -13.97
CA GLY A 44 16.54 -12.04 -15.36
C GLY A 44 16.52 -10.53 -15.61
N VAL A 45 16.52 -9.71 -14.55
CA VAL A 45 16.58 -8.25 -14.69
C VAL A 45 18.04 -7.78 -14.72
N ASN A 46 18.47 -7.19 -15.84
CA ASN A 46 19.84 -6.65 -16.02
C ASN A 46 20.22 -5.64 -14.93
N TYR A 47 19.24 -4.89 -14.41
CA TYR A 47 19.38 -3.94 -13.32
C TYR A 47 19.86 -4.56 -12.00
N CYS A 48 19.36 -5.74 -11.63
CA CYS A 48 19.84 -6.44 -10.43
C CYS A 48 21.32 -6.86 -10.56
N ALA A 49 21.77 -7.16 -11.78
CA ALA A 49 23.18 -7.41 -12.05
C ALA A 49 24.04 -6.12 -12.00
N GLU A 50 23.46 -4.94 -12.20
CA GLU A 50 24.13 -3.65 -12.03
C GLU A 50 24.21 -3.21 -10.57
N ILE A 51 23.12 -3.32 -9.81
CA ILE A 51 23.12 -3.07 -8.35
C ILE A 51 24.14 -3.98 -7.67
N GLY A 52 24.14 -5.28 -8.05
CA GLY A 52 25.16 -6.22 -7.61
C GLY A 52 26.57 -5.71 -7.87
N ARG A 53 26.87 -5.34 -9.12
CA ARG A 53 28.18 -4.78 -9.49
C ARG A 53 28.57 -3.52 -8.72
N LYS A 54 27.62 -2.67 -8.35
CA LYS A 54 27.86 -1.43 -7.58
C LYS A 54 27.96 -1.64 -6.05
N ASN A 55 27.67 -2.84 -5.54
CA ASN A 55 27.57 -3.10 -4.09
C ASN A 55 26.58 -2.15 -3.37
N GLU A 56 25.56 -1.65 -4.07
CA GLU A 56 24.55 -0.80 -3.44
C GLU A 56 23.64 -1.64 -2.54
N HIS A 57 23.41 -1.14 -1.32
CA HIS A 57 22.49 -1.76 -0.36
C HIS A 57 21.10 -1.17 -0.53
N ILE A 58 20.13 -2.02 -0.87
CA ILE A 58 18.74 -1.62 -0.96
C ILE A 58 18.10 -1.83 0.40
N LEU A 59 17.57 -0.76 0.96
CA LEU A 59 16.90 -0.78 2.25
C LEU A 59 15.40 -0.50 2.04
N VAL A 60 14.58 -1.32 2.69
CA VAL A 60 13.18 -1.04 2.96
C VAL A 60 13.02 -1.05 4.48
N ASP A 61 12.86 0.12 5.10
CA ASP A 61 12.65 0.29 6.54
C ASP A 61 11.17 0.54 6.81
N VAL A 62 10.54 -0.38 7.53
CA VAL A 62 9.13 -0.33 7.90
C VAL A 62 9.05 -0.09 9.40
N ARG A 63 8.56 1.08 9.81
CA ARG A 63 8.34 1.41 11.22
C ARG A 63 6.87 1.53 11.51
N SER A 64 6.31 0.55 12.19
CA SER A 64 4.91 0.59 12.63
C SER A 64 4.78 1.54 13.81
N THR A 65 3.90 2.54 13.69
CA THR A 65 3.56 3.46 14.77
C THR A 65 2.34 2.99 15.55
N TYR A 66 1.51 2.16 14.92
CA TYR A 66 0.37 1.52 15.57
C TYR A 66 0.12 0.16 14.92
N VAL A 67 -0.04 -0.87 15.76
CA VAL A 67 -0.47 -2.21 15.35
C VAL A 67 -1.67 -2.60 16.21
N PRO A 68 -2.80 -3.02 15.60
CA PRO A 68 -3.96 -3.43 16.38
C PRO A 68 -3.66 -4.69 17.19
N GLU A 69 -4.27 -4.80 18.37
CA GLU A 69 -4.12 -5.97 19.25
C GLU A 69 -4.52 -7.29 18.55
N GLN A 70 -5.54 -7.23 17.70
CA GLN A 70 -6.00 -8.34 16.88
C GLN A 70 -5.71 -8.09 15.40
N CYS A 71 -4.92 -8.98 14.81
CA CYS A 71 -4.63 -8.97 13.38
C CYS A 71 -5.65 -9.83 12.62
N ILE A 72 -6.81 -9.25 12.29
CA ILE A 72 -7.91 -9.97 11.61
C ILE A 72 -7.46 -10.49 10.23
N ARG A 73 -6.72 -9.66 9.48
CA ARG A 73 -6.14 -9.99 8.19
C ARG A 73 -4.76 -9.38 8.05
N LYS A 74 -3.87 -10.10 7.39
CA LYS A 74 -2.55 -9.62 6.97
C LYS A 74 -2.55 -9.31 5.49
N VAL A 75 -1.81 -8.27 5.13
CA VAL A 75 -1.41 -7.99 3.76
C VAL A 75 -0.50 -9.13 3.28
N LYS A 76 -0.84 -9.70 2.13
CA LYS A 76 -0.08 -10.73 1.41
C LYS A 76 0.28 -10.23 0.02
N THR A 77 1.19 -10.93 -0.66
CA THR A 77 1.40 -10.83 -2.10
C THR A 77 0.06 -10.73 -2.85
N ASP A 78 -0.07 -9.75 -3.75
CA ASP A 78 -1.25 -9.49 -4.60
C ASP A 78 -2.55 -9.08 -3.88
N SER A 79 -2.47 -8.75 -2.58
CA SER A 79 -3.63 -8.25 -1.83
C SER A 79 -4.22 -7.01 -2.49
N GLN A 80 -5.54 -6.90 -2.42
CA GLN A 80 -6.25 -5.67 -2.75
C GLN A 80 -6.58 -4.96 -1.46
N LEU A 81 -6.20 -3.69 -1.38
CA LEU A 81 -6.13 -2.92 -0.15
C LEU A 81 -6.94 -1.65 -0.31
N LEU A 82 -7.45 -1.15 0.81
CA LEU A 82 -7.86 0.23 0.95
C LEU A 82 -6.90 0.90 1.91
N LEU A 83 -6.29 1.98 1.44
CA LEU A 83 -5.16 2.60 2.10
C LEU A 83 -5.36 4.11 2.18
N VAL A 84 -4.87 4.71 3.26
CA VAL A 84 -4.65 6.15 3.32
C VAL A 84 -3.16 6.34 3.41
N PHE A 85 -2.58 7.21 2.58
CA PHE A 85 -1.16 7.46 2.65
C PHE A 85 -0.78 8.89 2.28
N THR A 86 0.38 9.31 2.77
CA THR A 86 1.12 10.47 2.26
C THR A 86 2.51 10.03 1.81
N GLY A 87 3.14 10.81 0.94
CA GLY A 87 4.44 10.49 0.35
C GLY A 87 5.39 11.68 0.45
N ASP A 88 6.59 11.43 0.97
CA ASP A 88 7.71 12.37 1.00
C ASP A 88 8.91 11.80 0.23
N ALA A 89 9.69 12.66 -0.40
CA ALA A 89 10.95 12.33 -1.07
C ALA A 89 12.10 13.14 -0.46
N GLY A 90 13.28 12.54 -0.36
CA GLY A 90 14.47 13.18 0.22
C GLY A 90 15.77 12.57 -0.28
N PRO A 91 16.93 13.20 -0.02
CA PRO A 91 18.22 12.70 -0.49
C PRO A 91 18.67 11.43 0.25
N SER A 92 18.13 11.17 1.43
CA SER A 92 18.43 9.98 2.24
C SER A 92 17.29 9.66 3.20
N ALA A 93 17.42 8.53 3.92
CA ALA A 93 16.48 8.12 4.97
C ALA A 93 16.42 9.08 6.18
N ASP A 94 17.37 10.02 6.31
CA ASP A 94 17.40 11.00 7.39
C ASP A 94 16.78 12.35 6.98
N GLY A 95 16.44 12.52 5.70
CA GLY A 95 15.91 13.76 5.14
C GLY A 95 17.01 14.75 4.69
N PRO A 96 16.66 16.03 4.42
CA PRO A 96 15.34 16.64 4.54
C PRO A 96 14.30 16.04 3.58
N TRP A 97 13.02 16.20 3.94
CA TRP A 97 11.90 15.57 3.24
C TRP A 97 11.02 16.62 2.55
N GLN A 98 10.68 16.36 1.29
CA GLN A 98 9.73 17.14 0.51
C GLN A 98 8.49 16.31 0.22
N ARG A 99 7.33 16.83 0.61
CA ARG A 99 6.02 16.22 0.36
C ARG A 99 5.70 16.20 -1.14
N PHE A 100 5.27 15.04 -1.65
CA PHE A 100 4.80 14.87 -3.03
C PHE A 100 3.43 14.20 -3.17
N ILE A 101 2.90 13.60 -2.09
CA ILE A 101 1.51 13.12 -2.00
C ILE A 101 0.94 13.54 -0.64
N THR A 102 -0.15 14.32 -0.62
CA THR A 102 -0.79 14.83 0.60
C THR A 102 -2.11 14.12 0.92
N GLN A 103 -2.71 14.43 2.07
CA GLN A 103 -4.01 13.85 2.43
C GLN A 103 -5.15 14.47 1.62
N GLU A 104 -4.97 15.69 1.13
CA GLU A 104 -5.93 16.39 0.27
C GLU A 104 -6.05 15.75 -1.11
N ASP A 105 -5.06 14.94 -1.52
CA ASP A 105 -5.10 14.14 -2.74
C ASP A 105 -6.11 12.97 -2.66
N PHE A 106 -6.65 12.67 -1.48
CA PHE A 106 -7.60 11.57 -1.26
C PHE A 106 -8.83 12.02 -0.48
N THR A 107 -10.00 11.63 -0.97
CA THR A 107 -11.27 11.85 -0.27
C THR A 107 -11.48 10.85 0.86
N VAL A 108 -11.19 9.56 0.65
CA VAL A 108 -11.44 8.52 1.66
C VAL A 108 -10.23 7.63 1.91
N ALA A 109 -10.14 6.53 1.16
CA ALA A 109 -9.08 5.55 1.13
C ALA A 109 -8.92 5.10 -0.32
N GLU A 110 -7.68 5.03 -0.78
CA GLU A 110 -7.34 4.64 -2.14
C GLU A 110 -7.34 3.13 -2.29
N ALA A 111 -7.93 2.63 -3.37
CA ALA A 111 -7.89 1.21 -3.70
C ALA A 111 -6.59 0.86 -4.43
N LEU A 112 -5.78 0.01 -3.82
CA LEU A 112 -4.52 -0.45 -4.40
C LEU A 112 -4.48 -1.96 -4.51
N LYS A 113 -4.12 -2.48 -5.68
CA LYS A 113 -3.72 -3.88 -5.84
C LYS A 113 -2.19 -3.98 -5.81
N LEU A 114 -1.65 -4.78 -4.90
CA LEU A 114 -0.21 -5.02 -4.86
C LEU A 114 0.25 -5.78 -6.11
N ASN A 115 1.48 -5.50 -6.55
CA ASN A 115 2.15 -6.13 -7.68
C ASN A 115 1.40 -6.08 -9.03
N SER A 116 0.43 -5.18 -9.20
CA SER A 116 -0.26 -4.96 -10.47
C SER A 116 0.32 -3.82 -11.31
N GLY A 117 1.48 -3.27 -10.89
CA GLY A 117 2.09 -2.08 -11.49
C GLY A 117 1.43 -0.75 -11.10
N GLN A 118 0.52 -0.77 -10.12
CA GLN A 118 -0.14 0.41 -9.55
C GLN A 118 0.62 1.01 -8.35
N SER A 119 1.70 0.36 -7.93
CA SER A 119 2.53 0.72 -6.79
C SER A 119 4.00 0.49 -7.09
N LEU A 120 4.86 1.23 -6.38
CA LEU A 120 6.31 1.07 -6.40
C LEU A 120 6.72 -0.22 -5.68
N GLU A 121 7.80 -0.85 -6.13
CA GLU A 121 8.24 -2.14 -5.60
C GLU A 121 8.60 -2.07 -4.10
N GLY A 122 9.31 -1.02 -3.68
CA GLY A 122 9.65 -0.78 -2.28
C GLY A 122 8.42 -0.58 -1.40
N PHE A 123 7.34 -0.04 -1.97
CA PHE A 123 6.05 0.06 -1.29
C PHE A 123 5.42 -1.33 -1.11
N ASN A 124 5.40 -2.16 -2.16
CA ASN A 124 4.91 -3.54 -2.10
C ASN A 124 5.63 -4.35 -1.01
N LEU A 125 6.97 -4.32 -1.03
CA LEU A 125 7.83 -5.00 -0.06
C LEU A 125 7.57 -4.51 1.38
N GLY A 126 7.42 -3.21 1.55
CA GLY A 126 7.23 -2.59 2.86
C GLY A 126 5.88 -2.91 3.49
N ILE A 127 4.81 -2.86 2.71
CA ILE A 127 3.44 -3.02 3.21
C ILE A 127 3.03 -4.49 3.41
N GLU A 128 3.68 -5.42 2.69
CA GLU A 128 3.45 -6.85 2.88
C GLU A 128 3.70 -7.27 4.34
N GLY A 129 2.86 -8.16 4.87
CA GLY A 129 2.94 -8.63 6.25
C GLY A 129 2.32 -7.71 7.31
N LEU A 130 2.01 -6.44 6.99
CA LEU A 130 1.27 -5.55 7.89
C LEU A 130 -0.16 -6.05 8.11
N CYS A 131 -0.76 -5.69 9.24
CA CYS A 131 -2.13 -6.05 9.57
C CYS A 131 -3.11 -4.98 9.07
N GLU A 132 -4.33 -5.39 8.75
CA GLU A 132 -5.47 -4.48 8.65
C GLU A 132 -5.55 -3.62 9.92
N GLY A 133 -5.66 -2.30 9.79
CA GLY A 133 -5.65 -1.30 10.86
C GLY A 133 -4.27 -0.76 11.24
N THR A 134 -3.16 -1.35 10.74
CA THR A 134 -1.81 -0.89 11.06
C THR A 134 -1.54 0.50 10.48
N LYS A 135 -0.85 1.35 11.25
CA LYS A 135 -0.22 2.59 10.78
C LYS A 135 1.29 2.42 10.79
N ALA A 136 1.94 2.78 9.68
CA ALA A 136 3.38 2.61 9.54
C ALA A 136 4.01 3.71 8.71
N THR A 137 5.31 3.87 8.87
CA THR A 137 6.17 4.64 7.96
C THR A 137 7.03 3.64 7.19
N ILE A 138 6.97 3.70 5.86
CA ILE A 138 7.73 2.84 4.96
C ILE A 138 8.73 3.72 4.22
N THR A 139 10.02 3.54 4.47
CA THR A 139 11.10 4.26 3.81
C THR A 139 11.88 3.31 2.92
N PHE A 140 12.10 3.66 1.66
CA PHE A 140 12.82 2.79 0.74
C PHE A 140 13.72 3.52 -0.24
N SER A 141 14.80 2.83 -0.61
CA SER A 141 15.84 3.35 -1.51
C SER A 141 15.29 3.66 -2.92
N PRO A 142 15.91 4.59 -3.66
CA PRO A 142 15.46 5.00 -5.01
C PRO A 142 15.31 3.82 -5.98
N GLN A 143 16.15 2.80 -5.82
CA GLN A 143 16.27 1.62 -6.66
C GLN A 143 15.04 0.72 -6.67
N VAL A 144 14.20 0.83 -5.64
CA VAL A 144 12.89 0.16 -5.55
C VAL A 144 11.75 1.18 -5.55
N GLY A 145 12.05 2.39 -6.02
CA GLY A 145 11.11 3.50 -6.19
C GLY A 145 11.09 4.01 -7.62
N PHE A 146 11.20 5.32 -7.82
CA PHE A 146 11.13 5.94 -9.15
C PHE A 146 12.41 5.78 -9.99
N ASP A 147 13.50 5.23 -9.43
CA ASP A 147 14.71 4.89 -10.20
C ASP A 147 14.75 3.39 -10.56
N ASP A 148 13.73 2.62 -10.18
CA ASP A 148 13.56 1.26 -10.68
C ASP A 148 13.21 1.32 -12.18
N PRO A 149 14.03 0.71 -13.07
CA PRO A 149 13.75 0.69 -14.50
C PRO A 149 12.48 -0.08 -14.89
N GLN A 150 11.90 -0.87 -13.98
CA GLN A 150 10.62 -1.55 -14.19
C GLN A 150 9.41 -0.71 -13.78
N THR A 151 9.63 0.39 -13.05
CA THR A 151 8.55 1.29 -12.64
C THR A 151 7.87 1.88 -13.88
N LYS A 152 6.57 1.61 -14.00
CA LYS A 152 5.70 2.19 -15.05
C LYS A 152 5.04 3.50 -14.62
N MET A 153 5.17 3.86 -13.35
CA MET A 153 4.59 5.08 -12.78
C MET A 153 5.41 6.30 -13.18
N ALA A 154 4.73 7.37 -13.57
CA ALA A 154 5.40 8.64 -13.83
C ALA A 154 5.97 9.22 -12.52
N ARG A 155 7.23 9.67 -12.56
CA ARG A 155 7.84 10.39 -11.45
C ARG A 155 7.18 11.77 -11.30
N PRO A 156 6.70 12.14 -10.11
CA PRO A 156 6.21 13.50 -9.85
C PRO A 156 7.31 14.54 -10.06
N ALA A 157 6.95 15.73 -10.56
CA ALA A 157 7.92 16.77 -10.93
C ALA A 157 8.80 17.26 -9.77
N ASN A 158 8.30 17.17 -8.53
CA ASN A 158 8.99 17.54 -7.31
C ASN A 158 9.78 16.38 -6.65
N VAL A 159 9.88 15.23 -7.32
CA VAL A 159 10.70 14.09 -6.88
C VAL A 159 11.92 13.99 -7.79
N LEU A 160 13.12 14.10 -7.23
CA LEU A 160 14.38 14.08 -7.99
C LEU A 160 14.88 12.65 -8.22
N GLU A 161 15.75 12.48 -9.22
CA GLU A 161 16.51 11.24 -9.38
C GLU A 161 17.39 10.98 -8.14
N GLY A 162 17.52 9.73 -7.72
CA GLY A 162 18.24 9.36 -6.51
C GLY A 162 17.48 9.64 -5.22
N SER A 163 16.21 10.02 -5.27
CA SER A 163 15.43 10.31 -4.06
C SER A 163 15.04 9.05 -3.31
N THR A 164 15.39 8.98 -2.02
CA THR A 164 14.76 8.06 -1.07
C THR A 164 13.31 8.46 -0.89
N LEU A 165 12.41 7.49 -0.83
CA LEU A 165 10.98 7.72 -0.65
C LEU A 165 10.55 7.29 0.74
N ARG A 166 9.61 8.04 1.32
CA ARG A 166 8.99 7.72 2.61
C ARG A 166 7.49 7.89 2.52
N TYR A 167 6.77 6.81 2.81
CA TYR A 167 5.32 6.78 2.85
C TYR A 167 4.83 6.65 4.28
N HIS A 168 3.88 7.48 4.68
CA HIS A 168 3.12 7.27 5.91
C HIS A 168 1.80 6.60 5.52
N VAL A 169 1.58 5.37 5.97
CA VAL A 169 0.47 4.54 5.52
C VAL A 169 -0.45 4.17 6.69
N GLU A 170 -1.74 4.06 6.39
CA GLU A 170 -2.75 3.41 7.22
C GLU A 170 -3.44 2.34 6.37
N VAL A 171 -3.31 1.07 6.79
CA VAL A 171 -3.98 -0.05 6.14
C VAL A 171 -5.42 -0.08 6.58
N VAL A 172 -6.31 0.66 5.90
CA VAL A 172 -7.72 0.75 6.28
C VAL A 172 -8.40 -0.62 6.17
N LYS A 173 -8.17 -1.35 5.08
CA LYS A 173 -8.78 -2.67 4.87
C LYS A 173 -7.96 -3.57 3.96
N VAL A 174 -7.92 -4.86 4.27
CA VAL A 174 -7.50 -5.90 3.32
C VAL A 174 -8.76 -6.54 2.75
N LEU A 175 -8.98 -6.36 1.45
CA LEU A 175 -10.19 -6.80 0.77
C LEU A 175 -10.20 -8.32 0.63
N LYS A 176 -11.37 -8.93 0.84
CA LYS A 176 -11.61 -10.32 0.46
C LYS A 176 -11.74 -10.38 -1.06
N VAL A 177 -11.27 -11.46 -1.67
CA VAL A 177 -11.41 -11.70 -3.11
C VAL A 177 -12.33 -12.89 -3.32
N ALA A 178 -13.32 -12.73 -4.17
CA ALA A 178 -14.23 -13.78 -4.59
C ALA A 178 -13.50 -14.85 -5.42
N PRO A 179 -14.07 -16.07 -5.58
CA PRO A 179 -13.43 -17.15 -6.33
C PRO A 179 -13.10 -16.81 -7.79
N ASP A 180 -13.81 -15.84 -8.38
CA ASP A 180 -13.58 -15.33 -9.74
C ASP A 180 -12.44 -14.29 -9.83
N GLY A 181 -11.78 -13.97 -8.72
CA GLY A 181 -10.69 -13.00 -8.65
C GLY A 181 -11.14 -11.55 -8.49
N VAL A 182 -12.46 -11.30 -8.39
CA VAL A 182 -13.01 -9.96 -8.15
C VAL A 182 -13.04 -9.68 -6.64
N PRO A 183 -12.50 -8.55 -6.15
CA PRO A 183 -12.60 -8.21 -4.74
C PRO A 183 -14.03 -7.91 -4.34
N TYR A 184 -14.40 -8.39 -3.15
CA TYR A 184 -15.46 -7.79 -2.36
C TYR A 184 -14.99 -6.41 -1.89
N ARG A 185 -15.19 -5.40 -2.75
CA ARG A 185 -15.01 -4.01 -2.35
C ARG A 185 -16.23 -3.62 -1.52
N PRO A 186 -16.07 -3.12 -0.28
CA PRO A 186 -17.16 -2.40 0.36
C PRO A 186 -17.58 -1.30 -0.60
N CYS A 187 -18.88 -1.14 -0.84
CA CYS A 187 -19.38 0.01 -1.57
C CYS A 187 -19.17 1.23 -0.67
N PHE A 188 -18.03 1.93 -0.81
CA PHE A 188 -17.75 3.09 0.06
C PHE A 188 -18.80 4.16 -0.11
N PHE A 189 -19.30 4.29 -1.34
CA PHE A 189 -20.45 5.12 -1.65
C PHE A 189 -21.62 4.83 -0.70
N SER A 190 -22.09 3.58 -0.62
CA SER A 190 -23.19 3.16 0.27
C SER A 190 -22.85 3.15 1.76
N LEU A 191 -21.58 3.24 2.15
CA LEU A 191 -21.21 3.46 3.56
C LEU A 191 -21.38 4.92 3.99
N ILE A 192 -21.40 5.84 3.02
CA ILE A 192 -21.51 7.28 3.22
C ILE A 192 -22.95 7.72 2.93
N ASP A 193 -23.51 7.32 1.78
CA ASP A 193 -24.91 7.41 1.38
C ASP A 193 -25.76 6.47 2.25
N VAL A 194 -26.09 6.94 3.45
CA VAL A 194 -26.81 6.19 4.49
C VAL A 194 -28.31 6.33 4.29
N ASP A 195 -28.78 7.42 3.67
CA ASP A 195 -30.19 7.61 3.37
C ASP A 195 -30.65 7.01 2.03
N GLY A 196 -29.70 6.53 1.21
CA GLY A 196 -29.96 5.85 -0.05
C GLY A 196 -30.43 6.80 -1.14
N SER A 197 -30.07 8.08 -1.05
CA SER A 197 -30.41 9.12 -2.01
C SER A 197 -29.69 8.97 -3.36
N GLU A 198 -28.69 8.08 -3.42
CA GLU A 198 -27.81 7.86 -4.58
C GLU A 198 -26.84 9.02 -4.88
N ASP A 199 -26.71 9.93 -3.92
CA ASP A 199 -25.75 11.02 -3.88
C ASP A 199 -25.23 11.17 -2.44
N ILE A 200 -24.02 11.71 -2.27
CA ILE A 200 -23.43 11.94 -0.96
C ILE A 200 -23.50 13.44 -0.66
N ASP A 201 -24.23 13.81 0.38
CA ASP A 201 -24.30 15.20 0.83
C ASP A 201 -23.23 15.55 1.90
N GLU A 202 -23.09 16.84 2.20
CA GLU A 202 -22.14 17.33 3.20
C GLU A 202 -22.36 16.71 4.59
N VAL A 203 -23.60 16.42 4.96
CA VAL A 203 -23.95 15.86 6.28
C VAL A 203 -23.47 14.41 6.39
N GLU A 204 -23.70 13.63 5.35
CA GLU A 204 -23.24 12.25 5.24
C GLU A 204 -21.73 12.15 5.24
N LEU A 205 -21.08 13.03 4.48
CA LEU A 205 -19.64 13.13 4.40
C LEU A 205 -19.05 13.52 5.77
N ALA A 206 -19.55 14.59 6.41
CA ALA A 206 -19.12 15.02 7.73
C ALA A 206 -19.31 13.91 8.79
N ARG A 207 -20.43 13.18 8.74
CA ARG A 207 -20.70 12.03 9.62
C ARG A 207 -19.71 10.91 9.39
N HIS A 208 -19.36 10.60 8.14
CA HIS A 208 -18.35 9.61 7.82
C HIS A 208 -16.99 9.98 8.40
N PHE A 209 -16.52 11.22 8.17
CA PHE A 209 -15.24 11.70 8.70
C PHE A 209 -15.18 11.72 10.22
N ALA A 210 -16.26 12.13 10.89
CA ALA A 210 -16.37 12.09 12.34
C ALA A 210 -16.26 10.65 12.87
N ARG A 211 -16.92 9.68 12.23
CA ARG A 211 -16.88 8.26 12.60
C ARG A 211 -15.49 7.65 12.47
N ILE A 212 -14.75 8.01 11.42
CA ILE A 212 -13.35 7.58 11.25
C ILE A 212 -12.35 8.45 12.03
N LYS A 213 -12.84 9.41 12.84
CA LYS A 213 -12.04 10.34 13.64
C LYS A 213 -11.00 11.12 12.83
N ARG A 214 -11.40 11.56 11.63
CA ARG A 214 -10.57 12.39 10.75
C ARG A 214 -11.27 13.73 10.47
N PRO A 215 -10.52 14.82 10.26
CA PRO A 215 -11.10 16.05 9.72
C PRO A 215 -11.54 15.81 8.27
N MET A 216 -12.65 16.42 7.88
CA MET A 216 -13.09 16.45 6.48
C MET A 216 -12.11 17.29 5.66
N PRO A 217 -11.46 16.74 4.61
CA PRO A 217 -10.56 17.50 3.75
C PRO A 217 -11.33 18.62 3.03
N PRO A 218 -10.78 19.84 2.92
CA PRO A 218 -11.41 20.91 2.15
C PRO A 218 -11.59 20.54 0.67
N SER A 219 -10.74 19.67 0.13
CA SER A 219 -10.76 19.21 -1.25
C SER A 219 -11.84 18.17 -1.55
N VAL A 220 -12.58 17.69 -0.55
CA VAL A 220 -13.55 16.61 -0.77
C VAL A 220 -14.68 17.01 -1.72
N MET A 221 -15.05 18.30 -1.72
CA MET A 221 -16.04 18.86 -2.65
C MET A 221 -15.46 19.13 -4.04
N ASN A 222 -14.17 18.89 -4.29
CA ASN A 222 -13.63 18.94 -5.65
C ASN A 222 -14.12 17.75 -6.50
N GLU A 223 -14.72 16.73 -5.88
CA GLU A 223 -15.36 15.61 -6.57
C GLU A 223 -16.70 16.01 -7.18
N ASP A 224 -17.43 16.96 -6.58
CA ASP A 224 -18.67 17.56 -7.12
C ASP A 224 -18.30 18.33 -8.40
N LYS A 225 -18.49 17.69 -9.55
CA LYS A 225 -18.09 18.18 -10.88
C LYS A 225 -19.17 19.04 -11.50
N ASP A 226 -20.44 18.80 -11.17
CA ASP A 226 -21.55 19.59 -11.66
C ASP A 226 -21.99 20.73 -10.73
N GLU A 227 -21.32 20.86 -9.58
CA GLU A 227 -21.47 21.92 -8.57
C GLU A 227 -22.88 21.98 -7.96
N ASP A 228 -23.55 20.83 -7.83
CA ASP A 228 -24.90 20.72 -7.28
C ASP A 228 -24.94 20.62 -5.73
N GLY A 229 -23.75 20.54 -5.10
CA GLY A 229 -23.55 20.46 -3.66
C GLY A 229 -23.59 19.03 -3.12
N ARG A 230 -23.65 18.02 -3.99
CA ARG A 230 -23.66 16.59 -3.67
C ARG A 230 -22.58 15.89 -4.51
N ILE A 231 -22.13 14.71 -4.07
CA ILE A 231 -21.20 13.88 -4.83
C ILE A 231 -22.00 12.68 -5.32
N SER A 232 -22.35 12.67 -6.59
CA SER A 232 -23.06 11.56 -7.23
C SER A 232 -22.21 10.29 -7.30
N PHE A 233 -22.86 9.16 -7.57
CA PHE A 233 -22.16 7.88 -7.77
C PHE A 233 -21.08 7.96 -8.86
N ASP A 234 -21.31 8.72 -9.94
CA ASP A 234 -20.39 8.84 -11.06
C ASP A 234 -19.18 9.72 -10.72
N GLU A 235 -19.40 10.78 -9.95
CA GLU A 235 -18.37 11.71 -9.46
C GLU A 235 -17.46 11.09 -8.41
N PHE A 236 -18.01 10.21 -7.57
CA PHE A 236 -17.23 9.57 -6.51
C PHE A 236 -16.05 8.79 -7.07
N SER A 237 -14.83 9.28 -6.79
CA SER A 237 -13.55 8.67 -7.20
C SER A 237 -13.15 7.48 -6.34
N GLY A 238 -13.76 7.32 -5.16
CA GLY A 238 -13.45 6.25 -4.23
C GLY A 238 -13.95 4.87 -4.68
N PRO A 239 -13.64 3.82 -3.90
CA PRO A 239 -14.03 2.44 -4.24
C PRO A 239 -15.56 2.28 -4.35
N LYS A 240 -16.05 2.17 -5.58
CA LYS A 240 -17.45 1.89 -5.91
C LYS A 240 -17.62 0.53 -6.58
N ILE A 241 -18.72 -0.16 -6.31
CA ILE A 241 -19.13 -1.36 -7.04
C ILE A 241 -20.32 -1.02 -7.93
N PRO A 242 -20.40 -1.57 -9.16
CA PRO A 242 -21.57 -1.36 -10.02
C PRO A 242 -22.85 -1.78 -9.31
N ARG A 243 -23.95 -1.06 -9.56
CA ARG A 243 -25.27 -1.29 -8.94
C ARG A 243 -25.72 -2.76 -8.95
N ALA A 244 -25.51 -3.47 -10.05
CA ALA A 244 -25.86 -4.89 -10.16
C ALA A 244 -25.10 -5.79 -9.17
N ALA A 245 -23.88 -5.41 -8.78
CA ALA A 245 -23.10 -6.11 -7.76
C ALA A 245 -23.51 -5.71 -6.34
N ARG A 246 -23.98 -4.46 -6.13
CA ARG A 246 -24.54 -3.96 -4.85
C ARG A 246 -25.77 -4.78 -4.43
N GLU A 247 -26.72 -4.94 -5.35
CA GLU A 247 -27.97 -5.67 -5.10
C GLU A 247 -27.75 -7.16 -4.76
N ALA A 248 -26.68 -7.76 -5.31
CA ALA A 248 -26.29 -9.14 -5.00
C ALA A 248 -25.59 -9.27 -3.63
N GLN A 249 -24.77 -8.29 -3.25
CA GLN A 249 -24.03 -8.31 -1.99
C GLN A 249 -24.94 -8.00 -0.78
N ASP A 250 -25.90 -7.08 -0.92
CA ASP A 250 -26.89 -6.78 0.12
C ASP A 250 -27.80 -7.98 0.41
N GLN A 251 -28.10 -8.80 -0.61
CA GLN A 251 -28.85 -10.05 -0.42
C GLN A 251 -28.04 -11.10 0.36
N GLU A 252 -26.75 -11.28 0.08
CA GLU A 252 -25.90 -12.22 0.82
C GLU A 252 -25.70 -11.80 2.29
N ASP A 253 -25.50 -10.52 2.57
CA ASP A 253 -25.34 -10.01 3.94
C ASP A 253 -26.67 -10.06 4.75
N MET A 254 -27.83 -9.85 4.09
CA MET A 254 -29.16 -10.07 4.70
C MET A 254 -29.46 -11.55 4.97
N LEU A 255 -29.02 -12.46 4.09
CA LEU A 255 -29.13 -13.91 4.28
C LEU A 255 -28.20 -14.40 5.42
N ALA A 256 -27.02 -13.81 5.55
CA ALA A 256 -26.07 -14.13 6.63
C ALA A 256 -26.54 -13.64 8.02
N THR A 257 -27.31 -12.54 8.08
CA THR A 257 -27.83 -11.97 9.33
C THR A 257 -29.19 -12.53 9.75
N SER A 258 -29.96 -13.12 8.84
CA SER A 258 -31.24 -13.80 9.16
C SER A 258 -31.08 -15.27 9.59
N GLY A 259 -29.88 -15.86 9.43
CA GLY A 259 -29.58 -17.25 9.78
C GLY A 259 -29.34 -17.56 11.27
N THR A 260 -29.40 -16.58 12.19
CA THR A 260 -29.17 -16.80 13.64
C THR A 260 -30.44 -16.70 14.48
N LYS A 261 -31.59 -17.15 13.95
CA LYS A 261 -32.83 -17.24 14.73
C LYS A 261 -33.60 -18.55 14.50
N SER A 262 -32.97 -19.69 14.76
CA SER A 262 -33.70 -20.90 15.17
C SER A 262 -32.72 -21.92 15.74
N GLU A 263 -32.69 -22.04 17.07
CA GLU A 263 -32.42 -23.29 17.79
C GLU A 263 -32.70 -23.06 19.29
N LEU A 264 -33.98 -23.22 19.65
CA LEU A 264 -34.50 -23.62 20.96
C LEU A 264 -35.76 -24.44 20.73
#